data_AF-A0A148N810-F1
#
_entry.id   AF-A0A148N810-F1
#
_cell.length_a   1.000
_cell.length_b   1.000
_cell.length_c   1.000
_cell.angle_alpha   90.00
_cell.angle_beta   90.00
_cell.angle_gamma   90.00
#
_symmetry.space_group_name_H-M   'P 1'
#
loop_
_entity.id
_entity.type
_entity.pdbx_description
1 polymer ?
#
loop_
_entity_poly.entity_id
_entity_poly.type
_entity_poly.pdbx_seq_one_letter_code
_entity_poly.pdbx_strand_id
1 'polypeptide(L)'
;MANLQIQPGSQEDLRRWFQQQLEASPVQYEETPLNYEGNTPYDILYYRLQEKAARYWQETYGFVPTPGQLYKAFFGAQFDRFHTNQKSYRHWRRKIQCWFAFLTISLWGS
;
A
#
# COMPACT_ATOMS: atom_id res chain seq x y z
N MET A 1 16.22 4.17 13.89
CA MET A 1 15.50 4.16 12.60
C MET A 1 16.38 4.86 11.59
N ALA A 2 16.97 4.13 10.63
CA ALA A 2 17.86 4.75 9.66
C ALA A 2 17.04 5.68 8.76
N ASN A 3 17.39 6.97 8.77
CA ASN A 3 16.85 7.96 7.84
C ASN A 3 17.53 7.70 6.48
N LEU A 4 17.07 6.66 5.78
CA LEU A 4 17.56 6.34 4.44
C LEU A 4 17.12 7.50 3.54
N GLN A 5 18.07 8.38 3.22
CA GLN A 5 17.86 9.40 2.20
C GLN A 5 17.52 8.68 0.90
N ILE A 6 16.25 8.73 0.52
CA ILE A 6 15.77 8.18 -0.73
C ILE A 6 16.37 9.05 -1.83
N GLN A 7 17.18 8.43 -2.70
CA GLN A 7 17.80 9.16 -3.81
C GLN A 7 16.72 9.56 -4.82
N PRO A 8 16.65 10.84 -5.25
CA PRO A 8 15.66 11.31 -6.20
C PRO A 8 15.78 10.54 -7.52
N GLY A 9 14.65 10.13 -8.10
CA GLY A 9 14.62 9.36 -9.34
C GLY A 9 15.01 7.88 -9.21
N SER A 10 15.31 7.40 -7.99
CA SER A 10 15.60 5.99 -7.75
C SER A 10 14.34 5.10 -7.78
N GLN A 11 14.55 3.78 -7.86
CA GLN A 11 13.47 2.79 -7.74
C GLN A 11 12.68 2.95 -6.44
N GLU A 12 13.34 3.37 -5.37
CA GLU A 12 12.73 3.55 -4.05
C GLU A 12 11.85 4.81 -3.99
N ASP A 13 12.29 5.88 -4.65
CA ASP A 13 11.51 7.11 -4.80
C ASP A 13 10.22 6.85 -5.59
N LEU A 14 10.34 6.09 -6.68
CA LEU A 14 9.20 5.63 -7.48
C LEU A 14 8.22 4.78 -6.65
N ARG A 15 8.74 3.86 -5.82
CA ARG A 15 7.91 3.08 -4.89
C ARG A 15 7.16 3.98 -3.91
N ARG A 16 7.83 4.96 -3.31
CA ARG A 16 7.21 5.89 -2.36
C ARG A 16 6.12 6.74 -3.00
N TRP A 17 6.32 7.19 -4.23
CA TRP A 17 5.29 7.91 -4.97
C TRP A 17 4.06 7.04 -5.23
N PHE A 18 4.25 5.78 -5.63
CA PHE A 18 3.13 4.84 -5.77
C PHE A 18 2.40 4.61 -4.45
N GLN A 19 3.10 4.50 -3.32
CA GLN A 19 2.46 4.39 -2.00
C GLN A 19 1.54 5.59 -1.74
N GLN A 20 2.03 6.81 -1.95
CA GLN A 20 1.22 8.03 -1.76
C GLN A 20 -0.01 8.06 -2.67
N GLN A 21 0.13 7.67 -3.94
CA GLN A 21 -1.01 7.62 -4.86
C GLN A 21 -2.02 6.53 -4.46
N LEU A 22 -1.55 5.39 -3.96
CA LEU A 22 -2.40 4.28 -3.50
C LEU A 22 -3.13 4.64 -2.20
N GLU A 23 -2.48 5.35 -1.28
CA GLU A 23 -3.10 5.86 -0.04
C GLU A 23 -4.18 6.91 -0.34
N ALA A 24 -3.98 7.74 -1.36
CA ALA A 24 -4.97 8.73 -1.80
C ALA A 24 -6.13 8.11 -2.61
N SER A 25 -6.00 6.87 -3.06
CA SER A 25 -7.02 6.19 -3.87
C SER A 25 -8.07 5.50 -3.00
N PRO A 26 -9.38 5.67 -3.29
CA PRO A 26 -10.44 4.97 -2.57
C PRO A 26 -10.55 3.49 -2.96
N VAL A 27 -9.91 3.07 -4.06
CA VAL A 27 -10.00 1.70 -4.56
C VAL A 27 -9.04 0.80 -3.77
N GLN A 28 -9.59 -0.21 -3.11
CA GLN A 28 -8.83 -1.22 -2.38
C GLN A 28 -8.80 -2.53 -3.18
N TYR A 29 -7.60 -3.11 -3.31
CA TYR A 29 -7.42 -4.41 -3.97
C TYR A 29 -8.25 -5.52 -3.31
N GLU A 30 -8.30 -5.53 -1.98
CA GLU A 30 -8.97 -6.55 -1.17
C GLU A 30 -10.50 -6.56 -1.35
N GLU A 31 -11.08 -5.41 -1.73
CA GLU A 31 -12.52 -5.24 -1.94
C GLU A 31 -12.93 -5.43 -3.40
N THR A 32 -11.96 -5.58 -4.31
CA THR A 32 -12.22 -5.68 -5.74
C THR A 32 -12.50 -7.14 -6.11
N PRO A 33 -13.70 -7.47 -6.65
CA PRO A 33 -14.00 -8.83 -7.06
C PRO A 33 -13.10 -9.24 -8.24
N LEU A 34 -12.64 -10.48 -8.22
CA LEU A 34 -11.90 -11.06 -9.33
C LEU A 34 -12.81 -11.09 -10.57
N ASN A 35 -12.42 -10.36 -11.62
CA ASN A 35 -13.07 -10.41 -12.92
C ASN A 35 -12.11 -11.01 -13.95
N TYR A 36 -12.61 -11.96 -14.72
CA TYR A 36 -11.86 -12.63 -15.78
C TYR A 36 -11.57 -11.69 -16.97
N GLU A 37 -12.37 -10.63 -17.13
CA GLU A 37 -12.22 -9.68 -18.24
C GLU A 37 -11.12 -8.63 -18.02
N GLY A 38 -10.48 -8.58 -16.84
CA GLY A 38 -9.38 -7.63 -16.57
C GLY A 38 -9.79 -6.15 -16.58
N ASN A 39 -11.07 -5.87 -16.35
CA ASN A 39 -11.65 -4.52 -16.32
C ASN A 39 -12.16 -4.15 -14.93
N THR A 40 -11.49 -4.62 -13.89
CA THR A 40 -11.87 -4.22 -12.54
C THR A 40 -11.50 -2.74 -12.30
N PRO A 41 -12.16 -2.06 -11.35
CA PRO A 41 -11.72 -0.73 -10.91
C PRO A 41 -10.25 -0.69 -10.51
N TYR A 42 -9.71 -1.80 -10.01
CA TYR A 42 -8.29 -1.94 -9.67
C TYR A 42 -7.39 -2.01 -10.91
N ASP A 43 -7.77 -2.77 -11.95
CA ASP A 43 -7.01 -2.84 -13.19
C ASP A 43 -6.94 -1.47 -13.86
N ILE A 44 -8.08 -0.75 -13.90
CA ILE A 44 -8.15 0.62 -14.42
C ILE A 44 -7.25 1.56 -13.61
N LEU A 45 -7.26 1.45 -12.28
CA LEU A 45 -6.38 2.23 -11.42
C LEU A 45 -4.91 1.92 -11.72
N TYR A 46 -4.56 0.64 -11.84
CA TYR A 46 -3.21 0.20 -12.16
C TYR A 46 -2.71 0.86 -13.44
N TYR A 47 -3.45 0.74 -14.55
CA TYR A 47 -3.05 1.34 -15.83
C TYR A 47 -2.91 2.87 -15.73
N ARG A 48 -3.86 3.55 -15.08
CA ARG A 48 -3.80 5.01 -14.88
C ARG A 48 -2.59 5.44 -14.07
N LEU A 49 -2.26 4.71 -13.00
CA LEU A 49 -1.12 5.03 -12.16
C LEU A 49 0.21 4.76 -12.88
N GLN A 50 0.29 3.71 -13.71
CA GLN A 50 1.47 3.44 -14.55
C GLN A 50 1.72 4.59 -15.53
N GLU A 51 0.69 5.04 -16.26
CA GLU A 51 0.81 6.17 -17.19
C GLU A 51 1.16 7.47 -16.48
N LYS A 52 0.51 7.75 -15.34
CA LYS A 52 0.77 8.95 -14.54
C LYS A 52 2.19 8.97 -13.99
N ALA A 53 2.70 7.82 -13.52
CA ALA A 53 4.07 7.68 -13.06
C ALA A 53 5.06 7.92 -14.21
N ALA A 54 4.85 7.28 -15.37
CA ALA A 54 5.71 7.47 -16.54
C ALA A 54 5.81 8.95 -16.93
N ARG A 55 4.67 9.65 -17.01
CA ARG A 55 4.61 11.08 -17.33
C ARG A 55 5.30 11.94 -16.25
N TYR A 56 4.97 11.72 -14.98
CA TYR A 56 5.56 12.48 -13.88
C TYR A 56 7.08 12.34 -13.83
N TRP A 57 7.60 11.12 -14.02
CA TRP A 57 9.05 10.89 -14.03
C TRP A 57 9.73 11.56 -15.21
N GLN A 58 9.09 11.53 -16.39
CA GLN A 58 9.60 12.22 -17.57
C GLN A 58 9.69 13.73 -17.35
N GLU A 59 8.65 14.33 -16.78
CA GLU A 59 8.58 15.77 -16.50
C GLU A 59 9.56 16.19 -15.39
N THR A 60 9.74 15.35 -14.36
CA THR A 60 10.52 15.71 -13.16
C THR A 60 12.01 15.39 -13.32
N TYR A 61 12.33 14.23 -13.91
CA TYR A 61 13.69 13.70 -13.96
C TYR A 61 14.24 13.58 -15.39
N GLY A 62 13.43 13.88 -16.42
CA GLY A 62 13.86 13.84 -17.81
C GLY A 62 13.94 12.44 -18.43
N PHE A 63 13.49 11.40 -17.73
CA PHE A 63 13.47 10.02 -18.23
C PHE A 63 12.19 9.29 -17.84
N VAL A 64 11.82 8.29 -18.64
CA VAL A 64 10.69 7.40 -18.35
C VAL A 64 11.22 6.11 -17.71
N PRO A 65 10.75 5.71 -16.51
CA PRO A 65 11.14 4.44 -15.91
C PRO A 65 10.67 3.28 -16.80
N THR A 66 11.46 2.21 -16.85
CA THR A 66 11.10 1.07 -17.69
C THR A 66 9.83 0.38 -17.17
N PRO A 67 9.08 -0.34 -18.03
CA PRO A 67 7.90 -1.08 -17.58
C PRO A 67 8.18 -2.00 -16.38
N GLY A 68 9.36 -2.63 -16.34
CA GLY A 68 9.78 -3.47 -15.21
C GLY A 68 10.03 -2.69 -13.92
N GLN A 69 10.57 -1.46 -14.02
CA GLN A 69 10.76 -0.58 -12.86
C GLN A 69 9.42 -0.09 -12.30
N LEU A 70 8.50 0.33 -13.18
CA LEU A 70 7.15 0.76 -12.78
C LEU A 70 6.37 -0.41 -12.15
N TYR A 71 6.41 -1.60 -12.75
CA TYR A 71 5.80 -2.81 -12.21
C TYR A 71 6.34 -3.12 -10.81
N LYS A 72 7.67 -3.19 -10.67
CA LYS A 72 8.31 -3.54 -9.40
C LYS A 72 8.02 -2.51 -8.30
N ALA A 73 7.99 -1.23 -8.65
CA ALA A 73 7.69 -0.16 -7.69
C ALA A 73 6.22 -0.19 -7.25
N PHE A 74 5.29 -0.38 -8.18
CA PHE A 74 3.86 -0.47 -7.88
C PHE A 74 3.53 -1.65 -6.96
N PHE A 75 3.98 -2.85 -7.31
CA PHE A 75 3.71 -4.03 -6.47
C PHE A 75 4.49 -4.01 -5.16
N GLY A 76 5.67 -3.40 -5.13
CA GLY A 76 6.39 -3.12 -3.88
C GLY A 76 5.58 -2.20 -2.95
N ALA A 77 5.00 -1.12 -3.48
CA ALA A 77 4.13 -0.22 -2.73
C ALA A 77 2.87 -0.94 -2.20
N GLN A 78 2.26 -1.78 -3.03
CA GLN A 78 1.08 -2.55 -2.65
C GLN A 78 1.40 -3.59 -1.55
N PHE A 79 2.56 -4.24 -1.64
CA PHE A 79 3.05 -5.15 -0.61
C PHE A 79 3.25 -4.45 0.73
N ASP A 80 3.85 -3.26 0.74
CA ASP A 80 4.04 -2.47 1.95
C ASP A 80 2.70 -2.04 2.58
N ARG A 81 1.72 -1.67 1.75
CA ARG A 81 0.34 -1.34 2.17
C ARG A 81 -0.35 -2.54 2.84
N PHE A 82 -0.24 -3.72 2.25
CA PHE A 82 -0.81 -4.94 2.82
C PHE A 82 -0.20 -5.28 4.19
N HIS A 83 1.14 -5.17 4.30
CA HIS A 83 1.85 -5.45 5.55
C HIS A 83 1.56 -4.45 6.67
N THR A 84 1.36 -3.17 6.34
CA THR A 84 1.00 -2.14 7.32
C THR A 84 -0.43 -2.33 7.84
N ASN A 85 -1.39 -2.66 6.96
CA ASN A 85 -2.77 -2.98 7.35
C ASN A 85 -2.85 -4.20 8.29
N GLN A 86 -2.10 -5.28 8.02
CA GLN A 86 -2.08 -6.44 8.91
C GLN A 86 -1.54 -6.14 10.32
N LYS A 87 -0.54 -5.26 10.44
CA LYS A 87 0.05 -4.90 11.74
C LYS A 87 -0.96 -4.14 12.61
N SER A 88 -1.71 -3.21 12.02
CA SER A 88 -2.77 -2.47 12.71
C SER A 88 -3.83 -3.41 13.30
N TYR A 89 -4.30 -4.37 12.50
CA TYR A 89 -5.30 -5.35 12.92
C TYR A 89 -4.83 -6.22 14.10
N ARG A 90 -3.55 -6.65 14.10
CA ARG A 90 -2.98 -7.44 15.21
C ARG A 90 -2.90 -6.64 16.51
N HIS A 91 -2.56 -5.36 16.45
CA HIS A 91 -2.51 -4.51 17.65
C HIS A 91 -3.90 -4.27 18.24
N TRP A 92 -4.90 -4.05 17.40
CA TRP A 92 -6.30 -3.90 17.82
C TRP A 92 -6.84 -5.19 18.44
N ARG A 93 -6.60 -6.35 17.83
CA ARG A 93 -6.98 -7.65 18.42
C ARG A 93 -6.34 -7.90 19.77
N ARG A 94 -5.05 -7.56 19.95
CA ARG A 94 -4.37 -7.68 21.25
C ARG A 94 -5.03 -6.79 22.32
N LYS A 95 -5.38 -5.54 21.99
CA LYS A 95 -6.10 -4.66 22.91
C LYS A 95 -7.45 -5.24 23.33
N ILE A 96 -8.20 -5.82 22.39
CA ILE A 96 -9.48 -6.45 22.67
C ILE A 96 -9.31 -7.69 23.56
N GLN A 97 -8.32 -8.54 23.28
CA GLN A 97 -8.03 -9.69 24.14
C GLN A 97 -7.68 -9.28 25.57
N CYS A 98 -6.89 -8.21 25.77
CA CYS A 98 -6.60 -7.68 27.10
C CYS A 98 -7.87 -7.15 27.79
N TRP A 99 -8.75 -6.47 27.05
CA TRP A 99 -10.04 -6.00 27.57
C TRP A 99 -10.95 -7.15 28.01
N PHE A 100 -11.07 -8.21 27.19
CA PHE A 100 -11.85 -9.40 27.56
C PHE A 100 -11.25 -10.14 28.75
N ALA A 101 -9.91 -10.29 28.80
CA ALA A 101 -9.24 -10.90 29.95
C ALA A 101 -9.51 -10.11 31.25
N PHE A 102 -9.50 -8.78 31.19
CA PHE A 102 -9.81 -7.93 32.33
C PHE A 102 -11.28 -8.08 32.79
N LEU A 103 -12.22 -8.12 31.84
CA LEU A 103 -13.64 -8.34 32.11
C LEU A 103 -13.92 -9.71 32.76
N THR A 104 -13.26 -10.76 32.29
CA THR A 104 -13.43 -12.11 32.88
C THR A 104 -12.86 -12.23 34.29
N ILE A 105 -11.81 -11.49 34.63
CA ILE A 105 -11.23 -11.48 35.98
C ILE A 105 -12.16 -10.74 36.95
N SER A 106 -12.81 -9.66 36.52
CA SER A 106 -13.75 -8.91 37.36
C SER A 106 -15.05 -9.65 37.71
N LEU A 107 -15.42 -10.68 36.93
CA LEU A 107 -16.65 -11.46 37.12
C LEU A 107 -16.48 -12.69 38.02
N TRP A 108 -15.25 -13.05 38.41
CA TRP A 108 -14.93 -14.20 39.27
C TRP A 108 -14.44 -13.79 40.68
N GLY A 109 -14.53 -12.49 41.02
CA GLY A 109 -14.05 -11.91 42.27
C GLY A 109 -15.12 -11.16 43.08
N SER A 110 -16.39 -11.60 43.03
CA SER A 110 -17.46 -11.18 43.95
C SER A 110 -18.08 -12.40 44.62
#